data_AF-A0A846ZRG7-F1
#
_entry.id   AF-A0A846ZRG7-F1
#
_cell.length_a   1.000
_cell.length_b   1.000
_cell.length_c   1.000
_cell.angle_alpha   90.00
_cell.angle_beta   90.00
_cell.angle_gamma   90.00
#
_symmetry.space_group_name_H-M   'P 1'
#
loop_
_entity.id
_entity.type
_entity.pdbx_description
1 polymer ?
#
loop_
_entity_poly.entity_id
_entity_poly.type
_entity_poly.pdbx_seq_one_letter_code
_entity_poly.pdbx_strand_id
1 'polypeptide(L)' 'MARVCQVTGKRVQTGNNVSHANNKTRRRWLPNLHERRFWVPSENRWVKLRVSSKALRTIDKNGIEAVIADLRARGEKV' A
#
# COMPACT_ATOMS: atom_id res chain seq x y z
N MET A 1 -7.36 -6.25 -10.74
CA MET A 1 -7.22 -5.70 -9.38
C MET A 1 -6.56 -4.33 -9.42
N ALA A 2 -7.09 -3.34 -8.70
CA ALA A 2 -6.47 -2.02 -8.61
C ALA A 2 -5.13 -2.12 -7.85
N ARG A 3 -4.05 -1.54 -8.41
CA ARG A 3 -2.72 -1.47 -7.78
C ARG A 3 -2.74 -0.39 -6.68
N VAL A 4 -3.39 -0.71 -5.56
CA VAL A 4 -3.53 0.15 -4.39
C VAL A 4 -3.00 -0.56 -3.15
N CYS A 5 -2.27 0.18 -2.32
CA CYS A 5 -1.87 -0.30 -1.00
C CYS A 5 -3.06 -0.19 -0.03
N GLN A 6 -3.43 -1.27 0.65
CA GLN A 6 -4.57 -1.28 1.58
C GLN A 6 -4.34 -0.35 2.78
N VAL A 7 -3.14 -0.38 3.36
CA VAL A 7 -2.81 0.43 4.54
C VAL A 7 -2.78 1.93 4.23
N THR A 8 -1.98 2.34 3.24
CA THR A 8 -1.67 3.76 2.98
C THR A 8 -2.49 4.38 1.84
N GLY A 9 -3.28 3.59 1.11
CA GLY A 9 -4.06 4.06 -0.03
C GLY A 9 -3.23 4.47 -1.25
N LYS A 10 -1.89 4.28 -1.26
CA LYS A 10 -1.04 4.65 -2.40
C LYS A 10 -1.51 4.01 -3.69
N ARG A 11 -1.77 4.84 -4.70
CA ARG A 11 -2.25 4.43 -6.03
C ARG A 11 -1.18 4.72 -7.09
N VAL A 12 -1.43 4.22 -8.30
CA VAL A 12 -0.64 4.56 -9.49
C VAL A 12 -0.72 6.06 -9.74
N GLN A 13 0.42 6.70 -9.94
CA GLN A 13 0.48 8.08 -10.44
C GLN A 13 0.68 8.06 -11.95
N THR A 14 0.08 9.02 -12.65
CA THR A 14 0.19 9.16 -14.11
C THR A 14 0.80 10.51 -14.44
N GLY A 15 1.52 10.58 -15.56
CA GLY A 15 2.14 11.82 -16.03
C GLY A 15 2.94 11.58 -17.30
N ASN A 16 3.95 12.41 -17.55
CA ASN A 16 4.76 12.34 -18.77
C ASN A 16 6.24 12.10 -18.45
N ASN A 17 6.94 11.35 -19.29
CA ASN A 17 8.37 11.55 -19.48
C ASN A 17 8.53 12.84 -20.30
N VAL A 18 9.46 13.69 -19.89
CA VAL A 18 9.81 14.91 -20.61
C VAL A 18 11.26 14.76 -21.03
N SER A 19 11.54 14.79 -22.33
CA SER A 19 12.92 14.77 -22.84
C SER A 19 13.57 16.14 -22.67
N HIS A 20 14.88 16.21 -22.92
CA HIS A 20 15.61 17.49 -22.96
C HIS A 20 14.99 18.48 -23.98
N ALA A 21 14.43 17.99 -25.08
CA ALA A 21 13.72 18.78 -26.09
C ALA A 21 12.24 19.05 -25.72
N ASN A 22 11.82 18.75 -24.49
CA ASN A 22 10.43 18.83 -24.02
C ASN A 22 9.42 17.93 -24.77
N ASN A 23 9.88 16.86 -25.43
CA ASN A 23 8.98 15.88 -26.01
C ASN A 23 8.32 15.07 -24.89
N LYS A 24 6.98 15.06 -24.87
CA LYS A 24 6.18 14.45 -23.80
C LYS A 24 5.69 13.08 -24.24
N THR A 25 6.06 12.03 -23.50
CA THR A 25 5.48 10.68 -23.67
C THR A 25 4.77 10.23 -22.40
N ARG A 26 3.61 9.59 -22.51
CA ARG A 26 2.81 9.18 -21.34
C ARG A 26 3.55 8.11 -20.54
N ARG A 27 3.60 8.25 -19.21
CA ARG A 27 4.15 7.26 -18.28
C ARG A 27 3.24 7.04 -17.08
N ARG A 28 3.45 5.90 -16.41
CA ARG A 28 2.81 5.55 -15.13
C ARG A 28 3.89 5.23 -14.11
N TRP A 29 3.78 5.79 -12.90
CA TRP A 29 4.59 5.40 -11.75
C TRP A 29 3.80 4.44 -10.88
N LEU A 30 4.28 3.20 -10.82
CA LEU A 30 3.64 2.15 -10.06
C LEU A 30 4.10 2.17 -8.60
N PRO A 31 3.20 1.99 -7.62
CA PRO A 31 3.61 1.81 -6.24
C PRO A 31 4.33 0.47 -6.08
N ASN A 32 5.36 0.44 -5.23
CA ASN A 32 6.09 -0.77 -4.87
C ASN A 32 5.24 -1.65 -3.93
N LEU A 33 4.33 -2.45 -4.49
CA LEU A 33 3.38 -3.29 -3.77
C LEU A 33 3.90 -4.72 -3.61
N HIS A 34 3.74 -5.24 -2.39
CA HIS A 34 4.10 -6.59 -1.98
C HIS A 34 2.92 -7.26 -1.30
N GLU A 35 2.72 -8.56 -1.54
CA GLU A 35 1.76 -9.35 -0.79
C GLU A 35 2.50 -10.05 0.35
N ARG A 36 2.15 -9.71 1.59
CA ARG A 36 2.80 -10.25 2.79
C ARG A 36 1.76 -10.68 3.81
N ARG A 37 2.15 -11.67 4.62
CA ARG A 37 1.37 -12.14 5.76
C ARG A 37 1.89 -11.50 7.04
N PHE A 38 0.96 -11.06 7.89
CA PHE A 38 1.24 -10.54 9.22
C PHE A 38 0.52 -11.41 10.24
N TRP A 39 1.21 -11.76 11.32
CA TRP A 39 0.60 -12.42 12.46
C TRP A 39 -0.12 -11.36 13.30
N VAL A 40 -1.38 -11.61 13.63
CA VAL A 40 -2.18 -10.74 14.49
C VAL A 40 -2.46 -11.49 15.80
N PRO A 41 -1.78 -11.13 16.91
CA PRO A 41 -1.92 -11.83 18.18
C PRO A 41 -3.35 -11.80 18.73
N SER A 42 -4.02 -10.65 18.67
CA SER A 42 -5.40 -10.47 19.14
C SER A 42 -6.44 -11.37 18.47
N GLU A 43 -6.18 -11.85 17.26
CA GLU A 43 -7.08 -12.71 16.49
C GLU A 43 -6.52 -14.14 16.32
N ASN A 44 -5.32 -14.38 16.84
CA ASN A 44 -4.58 -15.64 16.69
C ASN A 44 -4.55 -16.17 15.24
N ARG A 45 -4.43 -15.27 14.25
CA ARG A 45 -4.44 -15.63 12.82
C ARG A 45 -3.43 -14.84 11.99
N TRP A 46 -3.12 -15.40 10.83
CA TRP A 46 -2.35 -14.71 9.79
C TRP A 46 -3.28 -13.91 8.88
N VAL A 47 -2.98 -12.62 8.71
CA VAL A 47 -3.67 -11.72 7.78
C VAL A 47 -2.80 -11.48 6.56
N LYS A 48 -3.36 -11.69 5.37
CA LYS A 48 -2.70 -11.36 4.09
C LYS A 48 -3.04 -9.93 3.70
N LEU A 49 -2.03 -9.08 3.58
CA LEU A 49 -2.20 -7.68 3.13
C LEU A 49 -1.33 -7.39 1.91
N ARG A 50 -1.88 -6.57 1.01
CA ARG A 50 -1.15 -5.93 -0.08
C ARG A 50 -0.63 -4.57 0.38
N VAL A 51 0.66 -4.53 0.68
CA VAL A 51 1.32 -3.42 1.34
C VAL A 51 2.41 -2.81 0.47
N SER A 52 2.58 -1.50 0.57
CA SER A 52 3.74 -0.83 -0.01
C SER A 52 4.91 -0.79 0.97
N SER A 53 6.13 -0.52 0.50
CA SER A 53 7.27 -0.34 1.41
C SER A 53 7.07 0.78 2.44
N LYS A 54 6.29 1.83 2.11
CA LYS A 54 5.91 2.87 3.09
C LYS A 54 4.97 2.31 4.15
N ALA A 55 4.03 1.45 3.74
CA ALA A 55 3.10 0.82 4.68
C ALA A 55 3.81 -0.13 5.64
N LEU A 56 4.84 -0.85 5.19
CA LEU A 56 5.68 -1.66 6.08
C LEU A 56 6.27 -0.82 7.22
N ARG A 57 6.88 0.33 6.88
CA ARG A 57 7.41 1.26 7.90
C ARG A 57 6.33 1.78 8.85
N THR A 58 5.09 1.98 8.36
CA THR A 58 3.96 2.39 9.21
C THR A 58 3.52 1.27 10.15
N ILE A 59 3.46 0.02 9.69
CA ILE A 59 3.15 -1.15 10.52
C ILE A 59 4.22 -1.33 11.60
N ASP A 60 5.50 -1.22 11.24
CA ASP A 60 6.60 -1.37 12.20
C ASP A 60 6.57 -0.25 13.26
N LYS A 61 6.17 0.97 12.89
CA LYS A 61 6.09 2.11 13.82
C LYS A 61 4.89 2.04 14.76
N ASN A 62 3.70 1.74 14.23
CA ASN A 62 2.44 1.86 14.97
C ASN A 62 1.96 0.52 15.56
N GLY A 63 2.56 -0.60 15.14
CA GLY A 63 2.09 -1.94 15.42
C GLY A 63 0.99 -2.41 14.45
N ILE A 64 0.88 -3.73 14.28
CA ILE A 64 -0.09 -4.33 13.36
C ILE A 64 -1.54 -4.14 13.83
N GLU A 65 -1.78 -4.21 15.14
CA GLU A 65 -3.14 -4.15 15.71
C GLU A 65 -3.80 -2.80 15.47
N ALA A 66 -3.08 -1.70 15.70
CA ALA A 66 -3.56 -0.35 15.41
C ALA A 66 -3.89 -0.18 13.93
N VAL A 67 -3.03 -0.69 13.05
CA VAL A 67 -3.25 -0.61 11.59
C VAL A 67 -4.48 -1.43 11.15
N ILE A 68 -4.71 -2.60 11.74
CA ILE A 68 -5.91 -3.40 11.46
C ILE A 68 -7.16 -2.71 11.97
N ALA A 69 -7.13 -2.11 13.16
CA ALA A 69 -8.24 -1.32 13.69
C ALA A 69 -8.61 -0.16 12.74
N ASP A 70 -7.61 0.59 12.27
CA ASP A 70 -7.79 1.67 11.29
C ASP A 70 -8.33 1.18 9.94
N LEU A 71 -7.92 -0.02 9.50
CA LEU A 71 -8.44 -0.62 8.26
C LEU A 71 -9.91 -1.00 8.40
N ARG A 72 -10.30 -1.57 9.54
CA ARG A 72 -11.70 -1.90 9.83
C ARG A 72 -12.58 -0.66 9.98
N ALA A 73 -12.09 0.38 10.63
CA ALA A 73 -12.80 1.65 10.75
C ALA A 73 -13.10 2.28 9.37
N ARG A 74 -12.21 2.05 8.39
CA ARG A 74 -12.42 2.44 6.99
C ARG A 74 -13.31 1.49 6.19
N GLY A 75 -13.76 0.38 6.77
CA GLY A 75 -14.58 -0.63 6.11
C GLY A 75 -13.81 -1.54 5.16
N GLU A 76 -12.47 -1.57 5.22
CA GLU A 76 -11.68 -2.48 4.39
C GLU A 76 -11.72 -3.91 4.92
N LYS A 77 -11.78 -4.89 4.01
CA LYS A 77 -11.78 -6.32 4.36
C LYS A 77 -10.36 -6.80 4.67
N VAL A 78 -10.18 -7.38 5.85
CA VAL A 78 -8.91 -7.84 6.44
C VAL A 78 -8.99 -9.30 6.88
#